data_AF-A0A061FAJ1-F1
#
_entry.id   AF-A0A061FAJ1-F1
#
_cell.length_a   1.000
_cell.length_b   1.000
_cell.length_c   1.000
_cell.angle_alpha   90.00
_cell.angle_beta   90.00
_cell.angle_gamma   90.00
#
_symmetry.space_group_name_H-M   'P 1'
#
loop_
_entity.id
_entity.type
_entity.pdbx_description
1 polymer ?
#
loop_
_entity_poly.entity_id
_entity_poly.type
_entity_poly.pdbx_seq_one_letter_code
_entity_poly.pdbx_strand_id
1 'polypeptide(L)'
;MHLFIGTLPHRCLRDLAKKHGPVMHLQLGHISLLQHLILRFHGHWLCPNGAYWRQLRKICTLELLSAKGVQSFRAIREEEVSNFIASISPKAGSPINLRKLLRALTSNITTRAAFGAKCKDQEAFSQVVQETVEIVGGFSLADAFPSIKLLQLLSGRSFQLEKLHEKSDKILENIIQEHKTDPMTTSEFGYIDEVNDLVHVLLNLRDEIDEIDESTLNTVYNA
;
A
#
# COMPACT_ATOMS: atom_id res chain seq x y z
N MET A 1 0.26 -7.87 -30.58
CA MET A 1 -0.74 -7.23 -29.71
C MET A 1 -2.10 -7.94 -29.67
N HIS A 2 -2.43 -8.88 -30.57
CA HIS A 2 -3.70 -9.64 -30.49
C HIS A 2 -3.75 -10.66 -29.32
N LEU A 3 -2.61 -10.96 -28.69
CA LEU A 3 -2.46 -12.04 -27.70
C LEU A 3 -3.04 -11.74 -26.31
N PHE A 4 -3.30 -10.47 -25.98
CA PHE A 4 -3.83 -10.07 -24.65
C PHE A 4 -5.29 -9.62 -24.68
N ILE A 5 -5.93 -9.66 -25.84
CA ILE A 5 -7.34 -9.29 -25.98
C ILE A 5 -8.18 -10.51 -25.55
N GLY A 6 -8.76 -10.44 -24.35
CA GLY A 6 -9.76 -11.42 -23.87
C GLY A 6 -9.25 -12.51 -22.92
N THR A 7 -7.96 -12.59 -22.60
CA THR A 7 -7.43 -13.52 -21.58
C THR A 7 -6.63 -12.79 -20.50
N LEU A 8 -6.66 -13.29 -19.26
CA LEU A 8 -5.89 -12.72 -18.15
C LEU A 8 -4.37 -12.76 -18.49
N PRO A 9 -3.61 -11.66 -18.32
CA PRO A 9 -2.21 -11.57 -18.75
C PRO A 9 -1.34 -12.73 -18.24
N HIS A 10 -1.49 -13.12 -16.97
CA HIS A 10 -0.73 -14.23 -16.38
C HIS A 10 -1.06 -15.61 -16.98
N ARG A 11 -2.23 -15.80 -17.59
CA ARG A 11 -2.57 -17.05 -18.32
C ARG A 11 -1.91 -17.04 -19.70
N CYS A 12 -2.02 -15.93 -20.42
CA CYS A 12 -1.33 -15.76 -21.70
C CYS A 12 0.19 -15.92 -21.57
N LEU A 13 0.81 -15.31 -20.55
CA LEU A 13 2.24 -15.49 -20.27
C LEU A 13 2.62 -16.95 -19.99
N ARG A 14 1.77 -17.70 -19.27
CA ARG A 14 1.98 -19.13 -18.99
C ARG A 14 1.93 -19.96 -20.27
N ASP A 15 0.96 -19.70 -21.13
CA ASP A 15 0.80 -20.46 -22.38
C ASP A 15 1.88 -20.10 -23.40
N LEU A 16 2.35 -18.84 -23.41
CA LEU A 16 3.56 -18.44 -24.12
C LEU A 16 4.79 -19.16 -23.59
N ALA A 17 4.96 -19.28 -22.26
CA ALA A 17 6.10 -19.95 -21.65
C ALA A 17 6.14 -21.45 -22.02
N LYS A 18 4.99 -22.11 -22.13
CA LYS A 18 4.90 -23.49 -22.62
C LYS A 18 5.38 -23.63 -24.07
N LYS A 19 5.19 -22.61 -24.90
CA LYS A 19 5.51 -22.65 -26.33
C LYS A 19 6.93 -22.20 -26.65
N HIS A 20 7.44 -21.20 -25.92
CA HIS A 20 8.69 -20.52 -26.22
C HIS A 20 9.77 -20.71 -25.15
N GLY A 21 9.46 -21.45 -24.08
CA GLY A 21 10.37 -21.71 -22.96
C GLY A 21 10.14 -20.77 -21.77
N PRO A 22 10.76 -21.07 -20.61
CA PRO A 22 10.57 -20.31 -19.38
C PRO A 22 11.16 -18.89 -19.43
N VAL A 23 12.09 -18.63 -20.35
CA VAL A 23 12.71 -17.32 -20.57
C VAL A 23 12.32 -16.85 -21.96
N MET A 24 11.56 -15.75 -22.03
CA MET A 24 11.07 -15.19 -23.28
C MET A 24 11.31 -13.69 -23.30
N HIS A 25 11.76 -13.17 -24.44
CA HIS A 25 11.78 -11.74 -24.68
C HIS A 25 10.39 -11.28 -25.14
N LEU A 26 9.72 -10.45 -24.32
CA LEU A 26 8.39 -9.93 -24.57
C LEU A 26 8.45 -8.41 -24.72
N GLN A 27 8.04 -7.90 -25.89
CA GLN A 27 7.89 -6.46 -26.11
C GLN A 27 6.48 -6.02 -25.68
N LEU A 28 6.36 -5.60 -24.41
CA LEU A 28 5.14 -5.06 -23.83
C LEU A 28 5.06 -3.54 -24.06
N GLY A 29 4.89 -3.14 -25.32
CA GLY A 29 4.75 -1.72 -25.68
C GLY A 29 5.95 -0.86 -25.30
N HIS A 30 5.77 0.46 -25.38
CA HIS A 30 6.73 1.42 -24.84
C HIS A 30 6.27 1.72 -23.40
N ILE A 31 7.12 1.64 -22.38
CA ILE A 31 6.71 1.97 -21.00
C ILE A 31 6.87 3.49 -20.85
N SER A 32 5.79 4.24 -20.65
CA SER A 32 5.91 5.67 -20.31
C SER A 32 4.69 6.22 -19.58
N LEU A 33 4.96 7.25 -18.79
CA LEU A 33 4.06 8.12 -18.02
C LEU A 33 3.35 7.54 -16.79
N LEU A 34 3.00 6.25 -16.72
CA LEU A 34 2.54 5.68 -15.44
C LEU A 34 3.66 5.75 -14.39
N GLN A 35 4.89 5.43 -14.80
CA GLN A 35 6.08 5.59 -13.96
C GLN A 35 6.29 7.06 -13.55
N HIS A 36 5.99 8.02 -14.43
CA HIS A 36 6.16 9.45 -14.12
C HIS A 36 5.08 9.96 -13.16
N LEU A 37 3.82 9.50 -13.27
CA LEU A 37 2.76 9.82 -12.31
C LEU A 37 3.02 9.15 -10.95
N ILE A 38 3.41 7.87 -10.97
CA ILE A 38 3.81 7.09 -9.80
C ILE A 38 5.02 7.71 -9.07
N LEU A 39 5.98 8.26 -9.82
CA LEU A 39 7.15 8.98 -9.27
C LEU A 39 6.79 10.40 -8.81
N ARG A 40 5.71 11.00 -9.34
CA ARG A 40 5.22 12.34 -8.98
C ARG A 40 4.30 12.32 -7.76
N PHE A 41 3.65 11.19 -7.50
CA PHE A 41 3.20 10.84 -6.16
C PHE A 41 4.47 10.64 -5.32
N HIS A 42 4.74 11.49 -4.34
CA HIS A 42 5.95 11.47 -3.48
C HIS A 42 6.20 10.11 -2.75
N GLY A 43 5.35 9.12 -2.96
CA GLY A 43 5.59 7.73 -2.58
C GLY A 43 6.68 7.08 -3.43
N HIS A 44 7.93 7.21 -2.99
CA HIS A 44 9.14 6.58 -3.54
C HIS A 44 9.14 5.02 -3.62
N TRP A 45 8.00 4.35 -3.42
CA TRP A 45 7.85 2.88 -3.40
C TRP A 45 8.25 2.20 -4.72
N LEU A 46 8.25 2.93 -5.82
CA LEU A 46 8.58 2.44 -7.17
C LEU A 46 9.85 3.10 -7.77
N CYS A 47 10.62 3.83 -6.96
CA CYS A 47 11.93 4.35 -7.39
C CYS A 47 12.94 3.20 -7.57
N PRO A 48 13.71 3.16 -8.67
CA PRO A 48 14.78 2.17 -8.83
C PRO A 48 15.86 2.40 -7.76
N ASN A 49 15.92 1.53 -6.75
CA ASN A 49 17.03 1.37 -5.79
C ASN A 49 17.57 2.66 -5.10
N GLY A 50 16.70 3.63 -4.78
CA GLY A 50 17.07 4.80 -3.99
C GLY A 50 17.49 4.46 -2.54
N ALA A 51 18.35 5.29 -1.93
CA ALA A 51 18.76 5.14 -0.53
C ALA A 51 17.55 5.18 0.42
N TYR A 52 16.64 6.13 0.20
CA TYR A 52 15.36 6.24 0.90
C TYR A 52 14.52 4.93 0.87
N TRP A 53 14.31 4.35 -0.31
CA TRP A 53 13.53 3.11 -0.45
C TRP A 53 14.18 1.91 0.28
N ARG A 54 15.50 1.81 0.24
CA ARG A 54 16.24 0.78 0.99
C ARG A 54 16.06 0.95 2.50
N GLN A 55 16.08 2.20 2.98
CA GLN A 55 15.88 2.50 4.39
C GLN A 55 14.44 2.20 4.84
N LEU A 56 13.43 2.64 4.09
CA LEU A 56 12.03 2.28 4.36
C LEU A 56 11.85 0.76 4.44
N ARG A 57 12.41 0.02 3.48
CA ARG A 57 12.35 -1.44 3.51
C ARG A 57 13.04 -2.03 4.73
N LYS A 58 14.20 -1.48 5.12
CA LYS A 58 14.94 -1.89 6.32
C LYS A 58 14.08 -1.68 7.57
N ILE A 59 13.50 -0.49 7.74
CA ILE A 59 12.61 -0.15 8.86
C ILE A 59 11.42 -1.11 8.89
N CYS A 60 10.70 -1.28 7.77
CA CYS A 60 9.58 -2.22 7.71
C CYS A 60 9.99 -3.66 8.06
N THR A 61 11.17 -4.11 7.62
CA THR A 61 11.63 -5.48 7.86
C THR A 61 12.04 -5.68 9.32
N LEU A 62 12.73 -4.72 9.92
CA LEU A 62 13.29 -4.84 11.26
C LEU A 62 12.28 -4.53 12.36
N GLU A 63 11.42 -3.53 12.16
CA GLU A 63 10.48 -3.10 13.19
C GLU A 63 9.13 -3.80 13.06
N LEU A 64 8.55 -3.85 11.85
CA LEU A 64 7.17 -4.32 11.65
C LEU A 64 7.07 -5.80 11.35
N LEU A 65 7.89 -6.26 10.41
CA LEU A 65 7.85 -7.62 9.88
C LEU A 65 8.85 -8.55 10.58
N SER A 66 9.51 -8.08 11.64
CA SER A 66 10.33 -8.94 12.49
C SER A 66 9.45 -9.90 13.30
N ALA A 67 10.04 -11.01 13.75
CA ALA A 67 9.30 -11.96 14.59
C ALA A 67 8.67 -11.29 15.82
N LYS A 68 9.38 -10.32 16.42
CA LYS A 68 8.90 -9.54 17.57
C LYS A 68 7.75 -8.60 17.17
N GLY A 69 7.89 -7.85 16.07
CA GLY A 69 6.83 -6.97 15.55
C GLY A 69 5.57 -7.74 15.15
N VAL A 70 5.71 -8.89 14.48
CA VAL A 70 4.54 -9.72 14.17
C VAL A 70 3.89 -10.27 15.44
N GLN A 71 4.67 -10.62 16.47
CA GLN A 71 4.14 -11.11 17.74
C GLN A 71 3.42 -10.03 18.55
N SER A 72 3.87 -8.76 18.52
CA SER A 72 3.20 -7.68 19.27
C SER A 72 1.75 -7.46 18.80
N PHE A 73 1.47 -7.62 17.51
CA PHE A 73 0.11 -7.52 16.95
C PHE A 73 -0.75 -8.78 17.13
N ARG A 74 -0.31 -9.75 17.95
CA ARG A 74 -1.06 -11.01 18.16
C ARG A 74 -2.45 -10.77 18.71
N ALA A 75 -2.59 -9.91 19.73
CA ALA A 75 -3.88 -9.63 20.36
C ALA A 75 -4.89 -9.07 19.34
N ILE A 76 -4.47 -8.14 18.49
CA ILE A 76 -5.29 -7.57 17.41
C ILE A 76 -5.80 -8.67 16.47
N ARG A 77 -4.91 -9.58 16.04
CA ARG A 77 -5.30 -10.68 15.14
C ARG A 77 -6.28 -11.64 15.80
N GLU A 78 -6.03 -12.03 17.05
CA GLU A 78 -6.91 -12.94 17.79
C GLU A 78 -8.29 -12.33 18.02
N GLU A 79 -8.35 -11.03 18.33
CA GLU A 79 -9.61 -10.29 18.49
C GLU A 79 -10.39 -10.19 17.18
N GLU A 80 -9.76 -9.75 16.08
CA GLU A 80 -10.42 -9.61 14.78
C GLU A 80 -10.87 -10.96 14.21
N VAL A 81 -10.08 -12.03 14.39
CA VAL A 81 -10.48 -13.39 14.01
C VAL A 81 -11.66 -13.87 14.86
N SER A 82 -11.67 -13.58 16.16
CA SER A 82 -12.80 -13.92 17.05
C SER A 82 -14.07 -13.18 16.61
N ASN A 83 -13.98 -11.89 16.29
CA ASN A 83 -15.09 -11.10 15.76
C ASN A 83 -15.60 -11.65 14.42
N PHE A 84 -14.68 -12.07 13.54
CA PHE A 84 -15.01 -12.70 12.28
C PHE A 84 -15.78 -14.02 12.47
N ILE A 85 -15.31 -14.91 13.34
CA ILE A 85 -15.98 -16.18 13.67
C ILE A 85 -17.37 -15.90 14.27
N ALA A 86 -17.47 -14.95 15.19
CA ALA A 86 -18.74 -14.54 15.79
C ALA A 86 -19.74 -14.00 14.76
N SER A 87 -19.27 -13.33 13.71
CA SER A 87 -20.11 -12.81 12.62
C SER A 87 -20.65 -13.90 11.66
N ILE A 88 -19.97 -15.06 11.61
CA ILE A 88 -20.29 -16.19 10.74
C ILE A 88 -21.12 -17.25 11.45
N SER A 89 -20.82 -17.52 12.73
CA SER A 89 -21.53 -18.50 13.56
C SER A 89 -23.07 -18.45 13.43
N PRO A 90 -23.75 -17.29 13.50
CA PRO A 90 -25.21 -17.22 13.41
C PRO A 90 -25.75 -17.46 11.98
N LYS A 91 -24.90 -17.51 10.96
CA LYS A 91 -25.27 -17.69 9.54
C LYS A 91 -25.14 -19.15 9.07
N ALA A 92 -24.96 -20.10 10.00
CA ALA A 92 -24.87 -21.51 9.69
C ALA A 92 -26.04 -21.98 8.80
N GLY A 93 -25.72 -22.68 7.71
CA GLY A 93 -26.71 -23.16 6.74
C GLY A 93 -27.16 -22.14 5.70
N SER A 94 -26.71 -20.88 5.76
CA SER A 94 -26.99 -19.85 4.75
C SER A 94 -25.77 -19.54 3.88
N PRO A 95 -25.95 -19.20 2.58
CA PRO A 95 -24.84 -18.76 1.73
C PRO A 95 -24.22 -17.45 2.26
N ILE A 96 -22.91 -17.45 2.49
CA ILE A 96 -22.15 -16.27 2.94
C ILE A 96 -21.17 -15.78 1.87
N ASN A 97 -21.05 -14.46 1.72
CA ASN A 97 -20.03 -13.86 0.86
C ASN A 97 -18.70 -13.77 1.61
N LEU A 98 -17.92 -14.87 1.55
CA LEU A 98 -16.65 -14.97 2.24
C LEU A 98 -15.62 -13.93 1.75
N ARG A 99 -15.65 -13.54 0.47
CA ARG A 99 -14.76 -12.51 -0.08
C ARG A 99 -14.93 -11.17 0.63
N LYS A 100 -16.18 -10.74 0.88
CA LYS A 100 -16.45 -9.49 1.59
C LYS A 100 -15.94 -9.56 3.04
N LEU A 101 -16.19 -10.68 3.71
CA LEU A 101 -15.81 -10.87 5.12
C LEU A 101 -14.30 -10.96 5.30
N LEU A 102 -13.60 -11.71 4.45
CA LEU A 102 -12.13 -11.81 4.47
C LEU A 102 -11.47 -10.46 4.17
N ARG A 103 -12.00 -9.72 3.20
CA ARG A 103 -11.50 -8.36 2.90
C ARG A 103 -11.64 -7.45 4.12
N ALA A 104 -12.78 -7.46 4.80
CA ALA A 104 -12.98 -6.69 6.02
C ALA A 104 -12.02 -7.12 7.14
N LEU A 105 -11.86 -8.43 7.35
CA LEU A 105 -10.92 -8.97 8.33
C LEU A 105 -9.48 -8.50 8.07
N THR A 106 -8.99 -8.61 6.84
CA THR A 106 -7.64 -8.15 6.49
C THR A 106 -7.51 -6.65 6.66
N SER A 107 -8.50 -5.88 6.22
CA SER A 107 -8.51 -4.42 6.37
C SER A 107 -8.39 -4.01 7.83
N ASN A 108 -9.25 -4.57 8.71
CA ASN A 108 -9.26 -4.25 10.13
C ASN A 108 -7.93 -4.60 10.81
N ILE A 109 -7.37 -5.78 10.52
CA ILE A 109 -6.07 -6.18 11.08
C ILE A 109 -4.99 -5.20 10.63
N THR A 110 -4.94 -4.85 9.34
CA THR A 110 -3.93 -3.95 8.79
C THR A 110 -4.09 -2.53 9.34
N THR A 111 -5.29 -1.96 9.38
CA THR A 111 -5.51 -0.60 9.87
C THR A 111 -5.28 -0.49 11.36
N ARG A 112 -5.64 -1.51 12.16
CA ARG A 112 -5.38 -1.51 13.60
C ARG A 112 -3.91 -1.72 13.94
N ALA A 113 -3.19 -2.54 13.16
CA ALA A 113 -1.75 -2.66 13.33
C ALA A 113 -1.01 -1.38 12.88
N ALA A 114 -1.53 -0.69 11.86
CA ALA A 114 -0.91 0.53 11.33
C ALA A 114 -1.19 1.78 12.17
N PHE A 115 -2.43 1.96 12.64
CA PHE A 115 -2.90 3.23 13.22
C PHE A 115 -3.42 3.06 14.66
N GLY A 116 -3.15 1.93 15.31
CA GLY A 116 -3.59 1.67 16.67
C GLY A 116 -5.10 1.38 16.80
N ALA A 117 -5.67 1.66 17.98
CA ALA A 117 -7.10 1.46 18.25
C ALA A 117 -7.99 2.25 17.25
N LYS A 118 -9.29 1.91 17.17
CA LYS A 118 -10.22 2.36 16.11
C LYS A 118 -10.19 3.88 15.87
N CYS A 119 -9.31 4.34 14.99
CA CYS A 119 -9.31 5.70 14.48
C CYS A 119 -10.53 5.91 13.59
N LYS A 120 -11.13 7.10 13.67
CA LYS A 120 -12.34 7.47 12.90
C LYS A 120 -12.11 7.36 11.39
N ASP A 121 -10.86 7.49 10.96
CA ASP A 121 -10.47 7.48 9.56
C ASP A 121 -10.07 6.09 9.00
N GLN A 122 -10.07 5.02 9.81
CA GLN A 122 -9.66 3.67 9.37
C GLN A 122 -10.51 3.11 8.21
N GLU A 123 -11.84 3.28 8.29
CA GLU A 123 -12.75 2.79 7.25
C GLU A 123 -12.61 3.62 5.97
N ALA A 124 -12.45 4.94 6.11
CA ALA A 124 -12.22 5.86 5.01
C ALA A 124 -10.89 5.54 4.30
N PHE A 125 -9.83 5.25 5.06
CA PHE A 125 -8.54 4.84 4.53
C PHE A 125 -8.64 3.49 3.79
N SER A 126 -9.28 2.50 4.42
CA SER A 126 -9.52 1.18 3.83
C SER A 126 -10.24 1.28 2.48
N GLN A 127 -11.22 2.18 2.37
CA GLN A 127 -11.91 2.44 1.11
C GLN A 127 -10.97 3.04 0.05
N VAL A 128 -10.16 4.04 0.41
CA VAL A 128 -9.20 4.65 -0.53
C VAL A 128 -8.18 3.63 -1.01
N VAL A 129 -7.67 2.77 -0.13
CA VAL A 129 -6.76 1.68 -0.51
C VAL A 129 -7.43 0.72 -1.51
N GLN A 130 -8.69 0.35 -1.26
CA GLN A 130 -9.42 -0.54 -2.17
C GLN A 130 -9.66 0.09 -3.55
N GLU A 131 -10.09 1.36 -3.59
CA GLU A 131 -10.29 2.11 -4.83
C GLU A 131 -8.95 2.26 -5.59
N THR A 132 -7.84 2.47 -4.88
CA THR A 132 -6.50 2.53 -5.47
C THR A 132 -6.08 1.19 -6.08
N VAL A 133 -6.27 0.08 -5.37
CA VAL A 133 -5.96 -1.27 -5.86
C VAL A 133 -6.77 -1.60 -7.12
N GLU A 134 -8.03 -1.19 -7.19
CA GLU A 134 -8.88 -1.39 -8.38
C GLU A 134 -8.39 -0.59 -9.59
N ILE A 135 -7.97 0.66 -9.39
CA ILE A 135 -7.46 1.51 -10.48
C ILE A 135 -6.10 1.02 -10.97
N VAL A 136 -5.17 0.70 -10.05
CA VAL A 136 -3.81 0.22 -10.38
C VAL A 136 -3.85 -1.21 -10.94
N GLY A 137 -4.75 -2.06 -10.45
CA GLY A 137 -4.91 -3.44 -10.92
C GLY A 137 -5.55 -3.56 -12.30
N GLY A 138 -6.13 -2.49 -12.84
CA GLY A 138 -6.74 -2.47 -14.16
C GLY A 138 -5.72 -2.23 -15.28
N PHE A 139 -5.72 -3.10 -16.30
CA PHE A 139 -4.94 -2.85 -17.51
C PHE A 139 -5.42 -1.56 -18.22
N SER A 140 -4.51 -0.63 -18.54
CA SER A 140 -4.80 0.52 -19.39
C SER A 140 -4.06 0.42 -20.72
N LEU A 141 -4.75 0.66 -21.82
CA LEU A 141 -4.12 0.78 -23.14
C LEU A 141 -3.15 1.98 -23.19
N ALA A 142 -3.42 3.01 -22.37
CA ALA A 142 -2.56 4.18 -22.22
C ALA A 142 -1.16 3.82 -21.66
N ASP A 143 -1.07 2.75 -20.86
CA ASP A 143 0.18 2.32 -20.21
C ASP A 143 1.06 1.49 -21.17
N ALA A 144 0.41 0.80 -22.12
CA ALA A 144 1.08 0.06 -23.18
C ALA A 144 1.48 0.95 -24.38
N PHE A 145 0.81 2.09 -24.56
CA PHE A 145 1.01 3.01 -25.69
C PHE A 145 1.13 4.47 -25.25
N PRO A 146 2.21 4.81 -24.54
CA PRO A 146 2.36 6.10 -23.90
C PRO A 146 2.63 7.25 -24.86
N SER A 147 3.03 6.95 -26.08
CA SER A 147 3.23 7.94 -27.14
C SER A 147 1.92 8.58 -27.61
N ILE A 148 0.77 7.97 -27.28
CA ILE A 148 -0.55 8.47 -27.63
C ILE A 148 -1.13 9.25 -26.44
N LYS A 149 -0.73 10.53 -26.31
CA LYS A 149 -1.17 11.42 -25.21
C LYS A 149 -2.69 11.51 -25.06
N LEU A 150 -3.44 11.33 -26.16
CA LEU A 150 -4.90 11.31 -26.14
C LEU A 150 -5.47 10.13 -25.33
N LEU A 151 -4.84 8.95 -25.36
CA LEU A 151 -5.26 7.79 -24.56
C LEU A 151 -5.04 8.01 -23.07
N GLN A 152 -4.00 8.77 -22.70
CA GLN A 152 -3.72 9.12 -21.31
C GLN A 152 -4.74 10.13 -20.78
N LEU A 153 -5.04 11.19 -21.55
CA LEU A 153 -6.04 12.20 -21.21
C LEU A 153 -7.47 11.62 -21.13
N LEU A 154 -7.84 10.72 -22.04
CA LEU A 154 -9.16 10.08 -22.03
C LEU A 154 -9.31 8.96 -20.99
N SER A 155 -8.20 8.46 -20.44
CA SER A 155 -8.25 7.33 -19.50
C SER A 155 -8.99 7.66 -18.21
N GLY A 156 -9.09 8.95 -17.81
CA GLY A 156 -9.76 9.41 -16.58
C GLY A 156 -9.10 8.94 -15.26
N ARG A 157 -8.26 7.92 -15.33
CA ARG A 157 -7.61 7.26 -14.19
C ARG A 157 -6.56 8.14 -13.53
N SER A 158 -5.82 8.95 -14.29
CA SER A 158 -4.84 9.88 -13.71
C SER A 158 -5.52 10.88 -12.77
N PHE A 159 -6.65 11.46 -13.19
CA PHE A 159 -7.44 12.37 -12.36
C PHE A 159 -8.06 11.66 -11.15
N GLN A 160 -8.55 10.43 -11.33
CA GLN A 160 -9.06 9.62 -10.21
C GLN A 160 -7.97 9.30 -9.19
N LEU A 161 -6.76 8.94 -9.64
CA LEU A 161 -5.62 8.68 -8.76
C LEU A 161 -5.18 9.94 -8.00
N GLU A 162 -5.14 11.10 -8.67
CA GLU A 162 -4.83 12.38 -8.03
C GLU A 162 -5.84 12.72 -6.93
N LYS A 163 -7.14 12.58 -7.22
CA LYS A 163 -8.20 12.78 -6.22
C LYS A 163 -8.10 11.79 -5.04
N LEU A 164 -7.75 10.53 -5.30
CA LEU A 164 -7.55 9.54 -4.25
C LEU A 164 -6.31 9.85 -3.41
N HIS A 165 -5.24 10.33 -4.04
CA HIS A 165 -4.05 10.78 -3.36
C HIS A 165 -4.34 11.93 -2.40
N GLU A 166 -5.02 12.99 -2.86
CA GLU A 166 -5.42 14.10 -1.98
C GLU A 166 -6.29 13.63 -0.81
N LYS A 167 -7.17 12.65 -1.04
CA LYS A 167 -8.00 12.07 0.03
C LYS A 167 -7.16 11.26 1.01
N SER A 168 -6.22 10.46 0.51
CA SER A 168 -5.25 9.71 1.32
C SER A 168 -4.38 10.64 2.16
N ASP A 169 -3.84 11.70 1.58
CA ASP A 169 -2.99 12.68 2.27
C ASP A 169 -3.73 13.32 3.44
N LYS A 170 -4.98 13.76 3.23
CA LYS A 170 -5.81 14.35 4.30
C LYS A 170 -6.07 13.36 5.43
N ILE A 171 -6.37 12.10 5.10
CA ILE A 171 -6.60 11.05 6.10
C ILE A 171 -5.32 10.77 6.89
N LEU A 172 -4.19 10.60 6.21
CA LEU A 172 -2.91 10.32 6.87
C LEU A 172 -2.45 11.50 7.73
N GLU A 173 -2.65 12.73 7.27
CA GLU A 173 -2.34 13.94 8.05
C GLU A 173 -3.17 13.95 9.34
N ASN A 174 -4.49 13.71 9.27
CA ASN A 174 -5.34 13.63 10.45
C ASN A 174 -4.83 12.57 11.45
N ILE A 175 -4.50 11.37 10.95
CA ILE A 175 -3.97 10.27 11.77
C ILE A 175 -2.65 10.69 12.43
N ILE A 176 -1.72 11.26 11.67
CA ILE A 176 -0.42 11.74 12.17
C ILE A 176 -0.62 12.80 13.26
N GLN A 177 -1.54 13.75 13.05
CA GLN A 177 -1.82 14.79 14.04
C GLN A 177 -2.43 14.20 15.32
N GLU A 178 -3.37 13.26 15.21
CA GLU A 178 -3.95 12.55 16.36
C GLU A 178 -2.85 11.87 17.19
N HIS A 179 -1.91 11.17 16.53
CA HIS A 179 -0.79 10.49 17.19
C HIS A 179 0.25 11.45 17.79
N LYS A 180 0.43 12.66 17.22
CA LYS A 180 1.30 13.71 17.81
C LYS A 180 0.68 14.36 19.04
N THR A 181 -0.64 14.40 19.13
CA THR A 181 -1.35 15.02 20.26
C THR A 181 -1.58 14.07 21.44
N ASP A 182 -1.30 12.77 21.25
CA ASP A 182 -1.37 11.79 22.33
C ASP A 182 -0.18 11.99 23.32
N PRO A 183 -0.45 12.16 24.63
CA PRO A 183 0.59 12.38 25.65
C PRO A 183 1.63 11.25 25.76
N MET A 184 1.44 10.10 25.10
CA MET A 184 2.43 9.01 24.99
C MET A 184 3.77 9.45 24.37
N THR A 185 3.80 10.55 23.60
CA THR A 185 5.02 11.13 23.02
C THR A 185 5.93 11.86 24.04
N THR A 186 5.51 11.96 25.31
CA THR A 186 6.23 12.73 26.36
C THR A 186 6.78 11.88 27.51
N SER A 187 6.92 10.56 27.36
CA SER A 187 7.63 9.74 28.35
C SER A 187 9.04 9.40 27.88
N GLU A 188 10.02 10.15 28.38
CA GLU A 188 11.40 9.68 28.52
C GLU A 188 11.41 8.26 29.10
N PHE A 189 12.19 7.37 28.48
CA PHE A 189 12.65 6.11 29.06
C PHE A 189 11.61 5.26 29.79
N GLY A 190 10.91 4.43 29.01
CA GLY A 190 10.62 3.05 29.40
C GLY A 190 9.30 2.78 30.10
N TYR A 191 8.30 2.37 29.32
CA TYR A 191 7.44 1.21 29.64
C TYR A 191 7.06 0.53 28.31
N ILE A 192 7.58 -0.68 28.11
CA ILE A 192 7.33 -1.52 26.92
C ILE A 192 6.10 -2.38 27.19
N ASP A 193 4.93 -1.76 27.39
CA ASP A 193 3.69 -2.52 27.63
C ASP A 193 2.47 -2.07 26.81
N GLU A 194 2.58 -0.98 26.03
CA GLU A 194 1.62 -0.70 24.96
C GLU A 194 2.25 -0.93 23.59
N VAL A 195 1.50 -1.62 22.72
CA VAL A 195 1.93 -1.95 21.36
C VAL A 195 2.01 -0.65 20.57
N ASN A 196 3.22 -0.11 20.41
CA ASN A 196 3.46 0.97 19.44
C ASN A 196 2.96 0.51 18.07
N ASP A 197 1.93 1.18 17.56
CA ASP A 197 1.51 1.01 16.18
C ASP A 197 2.56 1.57 15.22
N LEU A 198 2.34 1.32 13.93
CA LEU A 198 3.27 1.74 12.88
C LEU A 198 3.51 3.26 12.90
N VAL A 199 2.50 4.07 13.15
CA VAL A 199 2.65 5.53 13.13
C VAL A 199 3.56 5.99 14.26
N HIS A 200 3.43 5.43 15.46
CA HIS A 200 4.35 5.70 16.57
C HIS A 200 5.80 5.31 16.23
N VAL A 201 6.02 4.15 15.61
CA VAL A 201 7.37 3.72 15.19
C VAL A 201 7.96 4.69 14.17
N LEU A 202 7.18 5.10 13.17
CA LEU A 202 7.64 6.02 12.13
C LEU A 202 7.90 7.43 12.68
N LEU A 203 7.08 7.91 13.62
CA LEU A 203 7.28 9.21 14.27
C LEU A 203 8.57 9.24 15.10
N ASN A 204 8.90 8.14 15.78
CA ASN A 204 10.15 8.03 16.55
C ASN A 204 11.40 7.99 15.67
N LEU A 205 11.28 7.54 14.43
CA LEU A 205 12.37 7.47 13.45
C LEU A 205 12.40 8.69 12.52
N ARG A 206 11.59 9.71 12.79
CA ARG A 206 11.39 10.85 11.89
C ARG A 206 12.69 11.59 11.58
N ASP A 207 13.48 11.90 12.60
CA ASP A 207 14.71 12.66 12.41
C ASP A 207 15.72 11.89 11.53
N GLU A 208 15.81 10.56 11.69
CA GLU A 208 16.64 9.70 10.83
C GLU A 208 16.12 9.60 9.39
N ILE A 209 14.80 9.71 9.19
CA ILE A 209 14.17 9.66 7.86
C ILE A 209 14.33 10.99 7.12
N ASP A 210 14.14 12.12 7.82
CA ASP A 210 14.18 13.47 7.26
C ASP A 210 15.61 13.83 6.77
N GLU A 211 16.67 13.45 7.50
CA GLU A 211 18.07 13.64 7.07
C GLU A 211 18.40 12.91 5.75
N ILE A 212 17.78 11.76 5.50
CA ILE A 212 18.04 10.94 4.32
C ILE A 212 17.25 11.43 3.10
N ASP A 213 16.01 11.91 3.30
CA ASP A 213 15.20 12.50 2.23
C ASP A 213 15.89 13.75 1.66
N GLU A 214 16.42 14.62 2.52
CA GLU A 214 17.15 15.82 2.11
C GLU A 214 18.45 15.49 1.35
N SER A 215 19.20 14.47 1.79
CA SER A 215 20.39 13.96 1.07
C SER A 215 20.05 13.36 -0.30
N THR A 216 18.94 12.63 -0.38
CA THR A 216 18.50 11.96 -1.62
C THR A 216 17.96 12.98 -2.62
N LEU A 217 17.18 13.97 -2.17
CA LEU A 217 16.68 15.09 -2.98
C LEU A 217 17.84 15.92 -3.56
N ASN A 218 18.85 16.23 -2.74
CA ASN A 218 20.05 16.94 -3.20
C ASN A 218 20.85 16.14 -4.24
N THR A 219 20.85 14.81 -4.17
CA THR A 219 21.55 13.97 -5.16
C THR A 219 20.79 13.89 -6.49
N VAL A 220 19.46 13.91 -6.46
CA VAL A 220 18.60 13.84 -7.66
C VAL A 220 18.48 15.21 -8.36
N TYR A 221 18.47 16.31 -7.62
CA TYR A 221 18.40 17.67 -8.19
C TYR A 221 19.73 18.20 -8.74
N ASN A 222 20.86 17.65 -8.27
CA ASN A 222 22.20 18.05 -8.71
C ASN A 222 22.86 17.06 -9.71
N ALA A 223 22.08 16.12 -10.27
CA ALA A 223 22.49 15.18 -11.30
C ALA A 223 21.81 15.50 -12.65
#